data_AF-A0A8T6ZY27-F1
#
_entry.id   AF-A0A8T6ZY27-F1
#
_cell.length_a   1.000
_cell.length_b   1.000
_cell.length_c   1.000
_cell.angle_alpha   90.00
_cell.angle_beta   90.00
_cell.angle_gamma   90.00
#
_symmetry.space_group_name_H-M   'P 1'
#
loop_
_entity.id
_entity.type
_entity.pdbx_description
1 polymer ?
#
loop_
_entity_poly.entity_id
_entity_poly.type
_entity_poly.pdbx_seq_one_letter_code
_entity_poly.pdbx_strand_id
1 'polypeptide(L)'
;AVSVATACVLPRSVAAGVAVTTGGAGQQRLDVEHPTGFFTVDLDIELEGNRVSVKRSALLRTARKLMAGQVFIPESVWSSA
;
A
#
# COMPACT_ATOMS: atom_id res chain seq x y z
N ALA A 1 3.56 -3.29 -0.11
CA ALA A 1 3.85 -2.40 1.03
C ALA A 1 2.56 -1.99 1.74
N VAL A 2 1.71 -1.12 1.19
CA VAL A 2 0.48 -0.63 1.87
C VAL A 2 -0.44 -1.75 2.37
N SER A 3 -0.76 -2.74 1.53
CA SER A 3 -1.63 -3.85 1.95
C SER A 3 -1.04 -4.69 3.08
N VAL A 4 0.29 -4.90 3.08
CA VAL A 4 1.01 -5.62 4.14
C VAL A 4 0.96 -4.82 5.44
N ALA A 5 1.30 -3.53 5.38
CA ALA A 5 1.21 -2.64 6.55
C ALA A 5 -0.22 -2.56 7.11
N THR A 6 -1.23 -2.53 6.23
CA THR A 6 -2.65 -2.53 6.61
C THR A 6 -3.03 -3.83 7.31
N ALA A 7 -2.54 -4.98 6.82
CA ALA A 7 -2.76 -6.25 7.48
C ALA A 7 -2.15 -6.27 8.89
N CYS A 8 -0.95 -5.72 9.08
CA CYS A 8 -0.30 -5.67 10.39
C CYS A 8 -1.11 -4.91 11.45
N VAL A 9 -1.88 -3.89 11.05
CA VAL A 9 -2.74 -3.09 11.95
C VAL A 9 -4.19 -3.57 12.01
N LEU A 10 -4.56 -4.56 11.19
CA LEU A 10 -5.89 -5.15 11.16
C LEU A 10 -5.98 -6.33 12.16
N PRO A 11 -6.82 -6.24 13.21
CA PRO A 11 -7.00 -7.34 14.15
C PRO A 11 -7.43 -8.63 13.44
N ARG A 12 -6.87 -9.76 13.87
CA ARG A 12 -7.12 -11.12 13.34
C ARG A 12 -6.73 -11.34 11.88
N SER A 13 -6.03 -10.39 11.24
CA SER A 13 -5.39 -10.70 9.96
C SER A 13 -4.27 -11.72 10.18
N VAL A 14 -3.82 -12.37 9.10
CA VAL A 14 -2.66 -13.26 9.14
C VAL A 14 -1.39 -12.55 9.61
N ALA A 15 -1.29 -11.23 9.40
CA ALA A 15 -0.16 -10.42 9.82
C ALA A 15 -0.36 -9.76 11.20
N ALA A 16 -1.49 -10.01 11.88
CA ALA A 16 -1.75 -9.45 13.19
C ALA A 16 -0.70 -9.94 14.20
N GLY A 17 -0.06 -9.01 14.90
CA GLY A 17 1.00 -9.31 15.87
C GLY A 17 2.37 -9.64 15.26
N VAL A 18 2.51 -9.59 13.92
CA VAL A 18 3.82 -9.78 13.26
C VAL A 18 4.69 -8.53 13.40
N ALA A 19 4.10 -7.33 13.32
CA ALA A 19 4.80 -6.07 13.44
C ALA A 19 4.57 -5.41 14.80
N VAL A 20 5.57 -4.69 15.29
CA VAL A 20 5.40 -3.76 16.42
C VAL A 20 4.65 -2.53 15.91
N THR A 21 3.45 -2.32 16.40
CA THR A 21 2.61 -1.17 16.07
C THR A 21 2.40 -0.32 17.32
N THR A 22 2.08 0.97 17.16
CA THR A 22 1.78 1.83 18.32
C THR A 22 0.44 1.46 18.98
N GLY A 23 -0.35 0.61 18.32
CA GLY A 23 -1.67 0.19 18.76
C GLY A 23 -2.69 1.31 18.63
N GLY A 24 -3.98 0.95 18.62
CA GLY A 24 -5.06 1.93 18.62
C GLY A 24 -5.28 2.65 17.28
N ALA A 25 -6.11 3.70 17.32
CA ALA A 25 -6.36 4.59 16.19
C ALA A 25 -5.22 5.62 16.04
N GLY A 26 -5.14 6.25 14.86
CA GLY A 26 -4.20 7.31 14.52
C GLY A 26 -3.08 6.84 13.60
N GLN A 27 -1.96 7.56 13.65
CA GLN A 27 -0.84 7.36 12.74
C GLN A 27 -0.05 6.08 13.08
N GLN A 28 0.17 5.25 12.06
CA GLN A 28 0.99 4.05 12.13
C GLN A 28 2.10 4.14 11.07
N ARG A 29 3.36 3.98 11.47
CA ARG A 29 4.50 3.98 10.56
C ARG A 29 5.19 2.62 10.61
N LEU A 30 5.20 1.91 9.48
CA LEU A 30 5.74 0.56 9.39
C LEU A 30 6.76 0.46 8.27
N ASP A 31 7.91 -0.13 8.57
CA ASP A 31 8.87 -0.55 7.56
C ASP A 31 8.53 -1.96 7.08
N VAL A 32 8.22 -2.09 5.79
CA VAL A 32 7.89 -3.36 5.16
C VAL A 32 9.12 -3.85 4.40
N GLU A 33 9.83 -4.82 4.99
CA GLU A 33 10.99 -5.46 4.39
C GLU A 33 10.62 -6.31 3.16
N HIS A 34 11.54 -6.33 2.19
CA HIS A 34 11.47 -7.08 0.95
C HIS A 34 12.89 -7.54 0.60
N PRO A 35 13.11 -8.61 -0.19
CA PRO A 35 14.46 -9.06 -0.53
C PRO A 35 15.39 -7.99 -1.15
N THR A 36 14.83 -6.88 -1.65
CA THR A 36 15.59 -5.76 -2.21
C THR A 36 15.64 -4.51 -1.30
N GLY A 37 15.34 -4.62 0.00
CA GLY A 37 15.37 -3.51 0.96
C GLY A 37 14.06 -3.39 1.75
N PHE A 38 13.52 -2.18 1.88
CA PHE A 38 12.24 -1.96 2.56
C PHE A 38 11.50 -0.74 2.01
N PHE A 39 10.21 -0.64 2.31
CA PHE A 39 9.41 0.57 2.14
C PHE A 39 8.78 0.98 3.47
N THR A 40 9.01 2.22 3.89
CA THR A 40 8.23 2.85 4.96
C THR A 40 6.83 3.18 4.45
N VAL A 41 5.81 2.74 5.19
CA VAL A 41 4.41 3.06 4.96
C VAL A 41 3.89 3.84 6.15
N ASP A 42 3.32 5.01 5.88
CA ASP A 42 2.53 5.76 6.84
C ASP A 42 1.04 5.47 6.61
N LEU A 43 0.35 4.98 7.63
CA LEU A 43 -1.10 4.82 7.66
C LEU A 43 -1.68 5.79 8.68
N ASP A 44 -2.90 6.22 8.44
CA ASP A 44 -3.75 6.87 9.42
C ASP A 44 -5.04 6.08 9.52
N ILE A 45 -5.32 5.50 10.69
CA ILE A 45 -6.40 4.53 10.88
C ILE A 45 -7.38 4.96 11.96
N GLU A 46 -8.65 4.67 11.74
CA GLU A 46 -9.68 4.71 12.78
C GLU A 46 -10.07 3.29 13.17
N LEU A 47 -10.40 3.11 14.45
CA LEU A 47 -10.87 1.85 15.01
C LEU A 47 -12.31 1.99 15.49
N GLU A 48 -13.18 1.12 14.98
CA GLU A 48 -14.56 0.99 15.44
C GLU A 48 -14.80 -0.46 15.88
N GLY A 49 -14.58 -0.71 17.17
CA GLY A 49 -14.58 -2.07 17.72
C GLY A 49 -13.50 -2.93 17.05
N ASN A 50 -13.91 -3.90 16.24
CA ASN A 50 -13.01 -4.81 15.52
C ASN A 50 -12.84 -4.45 14.03
N ARG A 51 -13.33 -3.28 13.61
CA ARG A 51 -13.18 -2.76 12.24
C ARG A 51 -12.07 -1.73 12.21
N VAL A 52 -11.27 -1.78 11.14
CA VAL A 52 -10.23 -0.79 10.84
C VAL A 52 -10.63 -0.04 9.59
N SER A 53 -10.66 1.29 9.67
CA SER A 53 -10.85 2.18 8.51
C SER A 53 -9.53 2.92 8.26
N VAL A 54 -8.92 2.70 7.10
CA VAL A 54 -7.73 3.45 6.67
C VAL A 54 -8.18 4.78 6.07
N LYS A 55 -7.89 5.91 6.73
CA LYS A 55 -8.21 7.26 6.23
C LYS A 55 -7.15 7.77 5.27
N ARG A 56 -5.89 7.42 5.52
CA ARG A 56 -4.75 7.78 4.68
C ARG A 56 -3.75 6.65 4.62
N SER A 57 -3.15 6.47 3.45
CA SER A 57 -1.94 5.68 3.27
C SER A 57 -0.95 6.45 2.42
N ALA A 58 0.31 6.50 2.83
CA ALA A 58 1.37 7.15 2.10
C ALA A 58 2.66 6.34 2.14
N LEU A 59 3.45 6.46 1.09
CA LEU A 59 4.83 5.98 1.01
C LEU A 59 5.58 6.82 -0.01
N LEU A 60 6.90 6.93 0.16
CA LEU A 60 7.75 7.61 -0.81
C LEU A 60 8.05 6.68 -1.98
N ARG A 61 7.93 7.22 -3.18
CA ARG A 61 8.34 6.60 -4.44
C ARG A 61 9.03 7.65 -5.30
N THR A 62 9.84 7.18 -6.23
CA THR A 62 10.48 8.02 -7.25
C THR A 62 9.81 7.78 -8.59
N ALA A 63 9.83 8.80 -9.45
CA ALA A 63 9.38 8.71 -10.83
C ALA A 63 10.37 9.44 -11.73
N ARG A 64 10.52 8.95 -12.97
CA ARG A 64 11.38 9.57 -14.00
C ARG A 64 10.67 9.47 -15.34
N LYS A 65 10.65 10.57 -16.10
CA LYS A 65 10.17 10.56 -17.49
C LYS A 65 11.13 9.73 -18.35
N LEU A 66 10.64 8.66 -18.97
CA LEU A 66 11.43 7.80 -19.85
C LEU A 66 11.27 8.17 -21.33
N MET A 67 10.04 8.39 -21.79
CA MET A 67 9.73 8.73 -23.18
C MET A 67 8.49 9.63 -23.25
N ALA A 68 8.44 10.48 -24.27
CA ALA A 68 7.21 11.14 -24.71
C ALA A 68 7.13 11.06 -26.24
N GLY A 69 5.98 10.66 -26.77
CA GLY A 69 5.75 10.42 -28.18
C GLY A 69 4.41 9.71 -28.40
N GLN A 70 4.25 9.10 -29.57
CA GLN A 70 3.05 8.34 -29.93
C GLN A 70 3.38 6.85 -30.02
N VAL A 71 2.52 6.01 -29.45
CA VAL A 71 2.58 4.54 -29.61
C VAL A 71 1.56 4.16 -30.67
N PHE A 72 2.01 3.53 -31.76
CA PHE A 72 1.15 3.02 -32.83
C PHE A 72 0.92 1.53 -32.62
N ILE A 73 -0.34 1.09 -32.69
CA ILE A 73 -0.72 -0.32 -32.63
C ILE A 73 -1.76 -0.65 -33.71
N PRO A 74 -1.86 -1.92 -34.17
CA PRO A 74 -2.87 -2.32 -35.14
C PRO A 74 -4.31 -2.13 -34.60
N GLU A 75 -5.23 -1.72 -35.47
CA GLU A 75 -6.64 -1.50 -35.13
C GLU A 75 -7.31 -2.76 -34.53
N SER A 76 -6.93 -3.94 -35.03
CA SER A 76 -7.45 -5.24 -34.59
C SER A 76 -7.21 -5.53 -33.10
N VAL A 77 -6.28 -4.84 -32.44
CA VAL A 77 -6.05 -4.99 -30.99
C VAL A 77 -7.16 -4.33 -30.17
N TRP A 78 -7.86 -3.35 -30.74
CA TRP A 78 -8.97 -2.64 -30.10
C TRP A 78 -10.35 -3.11 -30.54
N SER A 79 -10.47 -3.79 -31.69
CA SER A 79 -11.77 -4.25 -32.17
C SER A 79 -12.23 -5.48 -31.37
N SER A 80 -13.17 -5.28 -30.45
CA SER A 80 -13.93 -6.37 -29.83
C SER A 80 -15.05 -6.93 -30.73
N ALA A 81 -14.85 -6.92 -32.05
CA ALA A 81 -15.82 -7.35 -33.05
C ALA A 81 -15.33 -8.60 -33.78
#